data_AF-Q4C0E1-F1
#
_entry.id   AF-Q4C0E1-F1
#
_cell.length_a   1.000
_cell.length_b   1.000
_cell.length_c   1.000
_cell.angle_alpha   90.00
_cell.angle_beta   90.00
_cell.angle_gamma   90.00
#
_symmetry.space_group_name_H-M   'P 1'
#
loop_
_entity.id
_entity.type
_entity.pdbx_description
1 polymer ?
#
loop_
_entity_poly.entity_id
_entity_poly.type
_entity_poly.pdbx_seq_one_letter_code
_entity_poly.pdbx_strand_id
1 'polypeptide(L)'
;MTLSQYPLSLTNNSLSLDLNLFNLLQSGITASYNYLTSFANDTEFTQKMAIAFGNSGDPSGLQTAWLNGDFSSFPPIEVRYQHELNGAFGAYGSFNGVIYLSYEYLQQLSPLLKGG
;
A
#
# COMPACT_ATOMS: atom_id res chain seq x y z
N MET A 1 -11.73 -3.58 -19.35
CA MET A 1 -10.68 -3.22 -18.38
C MET A 1 -10.81 -4.19 -17.22
N THR A 2 -9.96 -5.21 -17.15
CA THR A 2 -10.11 -6.34 -16.21
C THR A 2 -9.41 -6.02 -14.89
N LEU A 3 -10.13 -6.21 -13.77
CA LEU A 3 -9.73 -5.96 -12.38
C LEU A 3 -8.62 -6.91 -11.85
N SER A 4 -7.72 -7.40 -12.72
CA SER A 4 -6.77 -8.47 -12.38
C SER A 4 -5.33 -8.02 -12.15
N GLN A 5 -5.04 -6.72 -12.07
CA GLN A 5 -3.65 -6.21 -11.98
C GLN A 5 -3.22 -5.75 -10.59
N TYR A 6 -4.09 -5.84 -9.57
CA TYR A 6 -3.72 -5.40 -8.22
C TYR A 6 -3.87 -6.57 -7.24
N PRO A 7 -2.80 -6.95 -6.51
CA PRO A 7 -2.86 -8.00 -5.51
C PRO A 7 -3.48 -7.44 -4.23
N LEU A 8 -4.74 -6.99 -4.30
CA LEU A 8 -5.57 -6.87 -3.10
C LEU A 8 -6.06 -8.28 -2.76
N SER A 9 -5.18 -9.08 -2.14
CA SER A 9 -5.63 -10.28 -1.44
C SER A 9 -6.19 -9.84 -0.10
N LEU A 10 -7.49 -9.51 -0.08
CA LEU A 10 -8.26 -9.42 1.16
C LEU A 10 -8.35 -10.84 1.70
N THR A 11 -7.38 -11.25 2.52
CA THR A 11 -7.38 -12.56 3.15
C THR A 11 -8.51 -12.61 4.18
N ASN A 12 -9.15 -13.79 4.28
CA ASN A 12 -10.37 -14.02 5.03
C ASN A 12 -10.28 -13.57 6.50
N ASN A 13 -10.71 -12.35 6.77
CA ASN A 13 -11.26 -11.97 8.06
C ASN A 13 -12.76 -11.80 7.90
N SER A 14 -13.49 -11.97 9.01
CA SER A 14 -14.93 -11.74 9.13
C SER A 14 -15.36 -10.27 8.89
N LEU A 15 -14.50 -9.47 8.26
CA LEU A 15 -14.58 -8.04 8.10
C LEU A 15 -14.93 -7.74 6.63
N SER A 16 -16.20 -7.43 6.39
CA SER A 16 -16.68 -7.04 5.06
C SER A 16 -16.35 -5.58 4.80
N LEU A 17 -15.43 -5.32 3.87
CA LEU A 17 -15.23 -3.98 3.34
C LEU A 17 -16.42 -3.64 2.44
N ASP A 18 -17.09 -2.52 2.73
CA ASP A 18 -18.06 -1.99 1.78
C ASP A 18 -17.36 -1.47 0.51
N LEU A 19 -18.14 -1.27 -0.54
CA LEU A 19 -17.63 -0.83 -1.84
C LEU A 19 -16.91 0.52 -1.78
N ASN A 20 -17.31 1.42 -0.87
CA ASN A 20 -16.67 2.73 -0.74
C ASN A 20 -15.29 2.61 -0.12
N LEU A 21 -15.14 1.83 0.95
CA LEU A 21 -13.84 1.57 1.59
C LEU A 21 -12.90 0.80 0.65
N PHE A 22 -13.44 -0.17 -0.09
CA PHE A 22 -12.65 -0.86 -1.11
C PHE A 22 -12.14 0.10 -2.19
N ASN A 23 -13.00 0.95 -2.73
CA ASN A 23 -12.62 1.94 -3.75
C ASN A 23 -11.62 2.98 -3.21
N LEU A 24 -11.79 3.42 -1.96
CA LEU A 24 -10.86 4.32 -1.29
C LEU A 24 -9.47 3.69 -1.18
N LEU A 25 -9.39 2.45 -0.70
CA LEU A 25 -8.13 1.70 -0.58
C LEU A 25 -7.48 1.48 -1.95
N GLN A 26 -8.25 1.05 -2.95
CA GLN A 26 -7.78 0.86 -4.32
C GLN A 26 -7.26 2.16 -4.93
N SER A 27 -7.93 3.29 -4.68
CA SER A 27 -7.47 4.61 -5.13
C SER A 27 -6.15 5.01 -4.47
N GLY A 28 -6.00 4.78 -3.16
CA GLY A 28 -4.76 5.04 -2.43
C GLY A 28 -3.59 4.23 -2.98
N ILE A 29 -3.80 2.93 -3.21
CA ILE A 29 -2.79 2.03 -3.79
C ILE A 29 -2.40 2.48 -5.19
N THR A 30 -3.38 2.82 -6.03
CA THR A 30 -3.12 3.31 -7.40
C THR A 30 -2.31 4.60 -7.37
N ALA A 31 -2.63 5.52 -6.46
CA ALA A 31 -1.86 6.75 -6.27
C ALA A 31 -0.41 6.48 -5.81
N SER A 32 -0.21 5.51 -4.90
CA SER A 32 1.13 5.08 -4.49
C SER A 32 1.94 4.52 -5.65
N TYR A 33 1.35 3.66 -6.50
CA TYR A 33 2.03 3.13 -7.69
C TYR A 33 2.41 4.22 -8.68
N ASN A 34 1.50 5.15 -8.96
CA ASN A 34 1.81 6.30 -9.83
C ASN A 34 2.95 7.16 -9.27
N TYR A 35 2.97 7.37 -7.95
CA TYR A 35 4.04 8.09 -7.28
C TYR A 35 5.38 7.35 -7.42
N LEU A 36 5.39 6.03 -7.21
CA LEU A 36 6.60 5.21 -7.32
C LEU A 36 7.13 5.12 -8.74
N THR A 37 6.26 4.99 -9.74
CA THR A 37 6.67 5.05 -11.16
C THR A 37 7.28 6.42 -11.48
N SER A 38 6.68 7.51 -11.03
CA SER A 38 7.23 8.86 -11.21
C SER A 38 8.59 9.00 -10.53
N PHE A 39 8.72 8.51 -9.29
CA PHE A 39 9.97 8.51 -8.54
C PHE A 39 11.05 7.65 -9.21
N ALA A 40 10.70 6.49 -9.76
CA ALA A 40 11.63 5.62 -10.49
C ALA A 40 12.15 6.26 -11.78
N ASN A 41 11.37 7.15 -12.39
CA ASN A 41 11.75 7.91 -13.57
C ASN A 41 12.60 9.17 -13.25
N ASP A 42 12.80 9.49 -11.98
CA ASP A 42 13.65 10.59 -11.54
C ASP A 42 15.13 10.24 -11.79
N THR A 43 15.86 11.16 -12.42
CA THR A 43 17.30 11.01 -12.67
C THR A 43 18.12 10.87 -11.39
N GLU A 44 17.60 11.33 -10.25
CA GLU A 44 18.21 11.25 -8.94
C GLU A 44 17.74 10.03 -8.11
N PHE A 45 16.98 9.09 -8.71
CA PHE A 45 16.40 7.94 -8.00
C PHE A 45 17.41 7.21 -7.10
N THR A 46 18.55 6.79 -7.66
CA THR A 46 19.57 6.04 -6.91
C THR A 46 20.15 6.84 -5.75
N GLN A 47 20.36 8.15 -5.95
CA GLN A 47 20.85 9.03 -4.90
C GLN A 47 19.81 9.19 -3.79
N LYS A 48 18.54 9.38 -4.14
CA LYS A 48 17.43 9.50 -3.16
C LYS A 48 17.21 8.20 -2.38
N MET A 49 17.33 7.05 -3.04
CA MET A 49 17.30 5.74 -2.38
C MET A 49 18.47 5.57 -1.40
N ALA A 50 19.68 5.96 -1.80
CA ALA A 50 20.85 5.93 -0.94
C ALA A 50 20.73 6.86 0.29
N ILE A 51 20.13 8.04 0.12
CA ILE A 51 19.87 8.97 1.24
C ILE A 51 18.88 8.37 2.24
N ALA A 52 17.81 7.73 1.76
CA ALA A 52 16.75 7.22 2.62
C ALA A 52 17.11 5.88 3.30
N PHE A 53 17.76 4.98 2.57
CA PHE A 53 17.98 3.59 2.99
C PHE A 53 19.45 3.21 3.16
N GLY A 54 20.37 4.14 2.92
CA GLY A 54 21.81 3.89 2.95
C GLY A 54 22.32 3.24 1.66
N ASN A 55 23.64 3.00 1.62
CA ASN A 55 24.34 2.50 0.43
C ASN A 55 24.45 0.96 0.38
N SER A 56 23.86 0.24 1.32
CA SER A 56 24.02 -1.23 1.44
C SER A 56 23.13 -2.02 0.48
N GLY A 57 22.11 -1.40 -0.11
CA GLY A 57 21.20 -2.04 -1.08
C GLY A 57 21.43 -1.55 -2.51
N ASP A 58 21.14 -2.42 -3.48
CA ASP A 58 21.05 -2.05 -4.89
C ASP A 58 19.56 -1.84 -5.28
N PRO A 59 19.12 -0.58 -5.50
CA PRO A 59 17.74 -0.29 -5.84
C PRO A 59 17.42 -0.46 -7.34
N SER A 60 18.38 -0.84 -8.18
CA SER A 60 18.21 -0.93 -9.65
C SER A 60 17.07 -1.85 -10.08
N GLY A 61 16.88 -2.96 -9.36
CA GLY A 61 15.77 -3.89 -9.58
C GLY A 61 14.40 -3.25 -9.30
N LEU A 62 14.29 -2.47 -8.21
CA LEU A 62 13.07 -1.73 -7.88
C LEU A 62 12.79 -0.66 -8.92
N GLN A 63 13.82 0.08 -9.38
CA GLN A 63 13.67 1.09 -10.40
C GLN A 63 13.08 0.51 -11.69
N THR A 64 13.66 -0.59 -12.15
CA THR A 64 13.23 -1.28 -13.37
C THR A 64 11.80 -1.79 -13.24
N ALA A 65 11.47 -2.42 -12.11
CA ALA A 65 10.13 -2.92 -11.84
C ALA A 65 9.08 -1.78 -11.86
N TRP A 66 9.31 -0.70 -11.10
CA TRP A 66 8.36 0.40 -10.98
C TRP A 66 8.17 1.19 -12.28
N LEU A 67 9.21 1.31 -13.12
CA LEU A 67 9.11 1.89 -14.46
C LEU A 67 8.25 1.04 -15.41
N ASN A 68 8.32 -0.28 -15.26
CA ASN A 68 7.51 -1.22 -16.05
C ASN A 68 6.10 -1.41 -15.49
N GLY A 69 5.74 -0.71 -14.41
CA GLY A 69 4.47 -0.90 -13.70
C GLY A 69 4.37 -2.26 -12.99
N ASP A 70 5.50 -2.93 -12.75
CA ASP A 70 5.56 -4.16 -11.98
C ASP A 70 5.69 -3.84 -10.49
N PHE A 71 4.59 -4.09 -9.77
CA PHE A 71 4.50 -3.97 -8.33
C PHE A 71 4.24 -5.32 -7.65
N SER A 72 4.55 -6.43 -8.32
CA SER A 72 4.32 -7.78 -7.78
C SER A 72 5.11 -8.08 -6.50
N SER A 73 6.21 -7.34 -6.27
CA SER A 73 7.01 -7.43 -5.04
C SER A 73 6.43 -6.65 -3.86
N PHE A 74 5.30 -5.94 -4.04
CA PHE A 74 4.71 -5.19 -2.93
C PHE A 74 4.14 -6.14 -1.87
N PRO A 75 4.35 -5.82 -0.58
CA PRO A 75 3.68 -6.49 0.52
C PRO A 75 2.16 -6.60 0.29
N PRO A 76 1.54 -7.76 0.60
CA PRO A 76 0.09 -7.84 0.67
C PRO A 76 -0.44 -6.86 1.74
N ILE A 77 -1.62 -6.29 1.48
CA ILE A 77 -2.30 -5.38 2.40
C ILE A 77 -3.51 -6.11 3.00
N GLU A 78 -3.62 -6.04 4.32
CA GLU A 78 -4.74 -6.60 5.06
C GLU A 78 -5.41 -5.54 5.93
N VAL A 79 -6.75 -5.50 5.91
CA VAL A 79 -7.52 -4.63 6.80
C VAL A 79 -7.91 -5.39 8.06
N ARG A 80 -7.61 -4.80 9.21
CA ARG A 80 -7.86 -5.35 10.55
C ARG A 80 -8.60 -4.32 11.41
N TYR A 81 -9.25 -4.78 12.47
CA TYR A 81 -9.76 -3.83 13.46
C TYR A 81 -8.60 -3.13 14.17
N GLN A 82 -8.78 -1.86 14.53
CA GLN A 82 -7.73 -1.04 15.13
C GLN A 82 -7.22 -1.62 16.45
N HIS A 83 -8.08 -2.30 17.22
CA HIS A 83 -7.70 -2.95 18.47
C HIS A 83 -6.75 -4.13 18.25
N GLU A 84 -6.85 -4.84 17.12
CA GLU A 84 -5.90 -5.91 16.74
C GLU A 84 -4.51 -5.33 16.41
N LEU A 85 -4.45 -4.04 16.09
CA LEU A 85 -3.23 -3.29 15.82
C LEU A 85 -2.76 -2.45 17.02
N ASN A 86 -3.22 -2.76 18.24
CA ASN A 86 -2.92 -2.01 19.47
C ASN A 86 -3.22 -0.51 19.37
N GLY A 87 -4.27 -0.12 18.63
CA GLY A 87 -4.64 1.28 18.43
C GLY A 87 -3.96 1.96 17.24
N ALA A 88 -3.05 1.30 16.52
CA ALA A 88 -2.35 1.90 15.38
C ALA A 88 -3.25 2.01 14.13
N PHE A 89 -3.03 3.05 13.32
CA PHE A 89 -3.71 3.21 12.02
C PHE A 89 -3.20 2.23 10.96
N GLY A 90 -1.97 1.75 11.11
CA GLY A 90 -1.39 0.71 10.29
C GLY A 90 -0.12 0.17 10.92
N ALA A 91 0.32 -0.98 10.43
CA ALA A 91 1.53 -1.67 10.88
C ALA A 91 2.16 -2.47 9.74
N TYR A 92 3.44 -2.81 9.87
CA TYR A 92 4.11 -3.77 9.00
C TYR A 92 4.54 -4.98 9.83
N GLY A 93 4.03 -6.16 9.47
CA GLY A 93 4.38 -7.42 10.10
C GLY A 93 5.70 -7.95 9.54
N SER A 94 6.82 -7.67 10.19
CA SER A 94 8.13 -8.17 9.73
C SER A 94 8.22 -9.70 9.67
N PHE A 95 7.39 -10.41 10.44
CA PHE A 95 7.35 -11.88 10.50
C PHE A 95 6.71 -12.54 9.27
N ASN A 96 5.84 -11.84 8.54
CA ASN A 96 5.11 -12.37 7.38
C ASN A 96 5.09 -11.43 6.17
N GLY A 97 5.68 -10.24 6.29
CA GLY A 97 5.76 -9.26 5.22
C GLY A 97 4.41 -8.62 4.86
N VAL A 98 3.42 -8.60 5.75
CA VAL A 98 2.09 -8.02 5.50
C VAL A 98 2.04 -6.57 5.99
N ILE A 99 1.43 -5.69 5.20
CA ILE A 99 1.00 -4.36 5.64
C ILE A 99 -0.41 -4.48 6.20
N TYR A 100 -0.60 -4.03 7.43
CA TYR A 100 -1.90 -3.95 8.09
C TYR A 100 -2.42 -2.52 8.08
N LEU A 101 -3.68 -2.32 7.76
CA LEU A 101 -4.39 -1.04 7.88
C LEU A 101 -5.60 -1.19 8.81
N SER A 102 -5.83 -0.19 9.66
CA SER A 102 -7.01 -0.15 10.52
C SER A 102 -8.26 0.14 9.71
N TYR A 103 -9.30 -0.67 9.93
CA TYR A 103 -10.63 -0.47 9.38
C TYR A 103 -11.22 0.89 9.79
N GLU A 104 -11.17 1.22 11.08
CA GLU A 104 -11.68 2.44 11.68
C GLU A 104 -10.98 3.69 11.12
N TYR A 105 -9.67 3.59 10.84
CA TYR A 105 -8.93 4.64 10.14
C TYR A 105 -9.45 4.85 8.70
N LEU A 106 -9.66 3.76 7.95
CA LEU A 106 -10.22 3.86 6.59
C LEU A 106 -11.63 4.45 6.61
N GLN A 107 -12.44 4.11 7.61
CA GLN A 107 -13.76 4.71 7.80
C GLN A 107 -13.69 6.22 8.02
N GLN A 108 -12.73 6.70 8.83
CA GLN A 108 -12.50 8.13 9.03
C GLN A 108 -12.02 8.84 7.76
N LEU A 109 -11.41 8.15 6.80
CA LEU A 109 -10.99 8.75 5.54
C LEU A 109 -12.12 8.80 4.52
N SER A 110 -13.15 7.96 4.66
CA SER A 110 -14.31 7.95 3.79
C SER A 110 -15.15 9.21 4.01
N PRO A 111 -15.27 10.12 3.02
CA PRO A 111 -16.07 11.35 3.16
C PRO A 111 -17.54 11.08 3.49
N LEU A 112 -18.04 9.89 3.15
CA LEU A 112 -19.42 9.46 3.33
C LEU A 112 -19.74 8.97 4.76
N LEU A 113 -18.74 8.77 5.62
CA LEU A 113 -18.92 8.36 7.02
C LEU A 113 -18.70 9.50 8.03
N LYS A 114 -18.30 10.70 7.56
CA LYS A 114 -18.13 11.89 8.40
C LYS A 114 -19.41 12.69 8.66
N GLY A 115 -20.56 12.25 8.15
CA GLY A 115 -21.85 12.90 8.34
C GLY A 115 -22.86 11.96 8.98
N GLY A 116 -22.94 12.00 10.31
CA GLY A 116 -23.93 11.30 11.14
C GLY A 116 -24.04 12.00 12.48
#